data_AF-A0A4Q4C866-F1
#
_entry.id   AF-A0A4Q4C866-F1
#
_cell.length_a   1.000
_cell.length_b   1.000
_cell.length_c   1.000
_cell.angle_alpha   90.00
_cell.angle_beta   90.00
_cell.angle_gamma   90.00
#
_symmetry.space_group_name_H-M   'P 1'
#
loop_
_entity.id
_entity.type
_entity.pdbx_description
1 polymer ?
#
loop_
_entity_poly.entity_id
_entity_poly.type
_entity_poly.pdbx_seq_one_letter_code
_entity_poly.pdbx_strand_id
1 'polypeptide(L)'
;MFGHKDLSQLRDSSLKMQGWIRKQTFSPGNEKVLRRFSSWEVAELIFQVNQNTFRGRLVAEPGLPGGEIEADGRQRWFSLEEVNEMRRKMKINRKSLLPERPKGKRAIRAAVANFKGGAGKSTVALHFAHAAALDGYRVLTIDFDPQATLSHSMGLA
;
A
#
# COMPACT_ATOMS: atom_id res chain seq x y z
N MET A 1 13.19 11.94 -47.83
CA MET A 1 12.15 12.50 -46.93
C MET A 1 11.30 11.33 -46.47
N PHE A 2 11.11 11.14 -45.16
CA PHE A 2 10.27 10.03 -44.67
C PHE A 2 8.81 10.27 -45.03
N GLY A 3 8.17 9.27 -45.63
CA GLY A 3 6.75 9.28 -45.97
C GLY A 3 5.86 8.61 -44.92
N HIS A 4 4.55 8.63 -45.16
CA HIS A 4 3.56 8.02 -44.26
C HIS A 4 3.81 6.51 -44.01
N LYS A 5 4.25 5.78 -45.04
CA LYS A 5 4.57 4.34 -44.93
C LYS A 5 5.79 4.10 -44.02
N ASP A 6 6.82 4.93 -44.14
CA ASP A 6 8.04 4.83 -43.32
C ASP A 6 7.72 5.11 -41.84
N LEU A 7 6.90 6.14 -41.58
CA LEU A 7 6.44 6.47 -40.23
C LEU A 7 5.57 5.35 -39.62
N SER A 8 4.73 4.70 -40.42
CA SER A 8 3.92 3.56 -39.94
C SER A 8 4.80 2.35 -39.61
N GLN A 9 5.80 2.04 -40.43
CA GLN A 9 6.75 0.95 -40.14
C GLN A 9 7.58 1.23 -38.90
N LEU A 10 8.02 2.48 -38.70
CA LEU A 10 8.73 2.90 -37.49
C LEU A 10 7.86 2.74 -36.23
N ARG A 11 6.58 3.16 -36.29
CA ARG A 11 5.62 2.95 -35.21
C ARG A 11 5.46 1.47 -34.87
N ASP A 12 5.22 0.63 -35.87
CA ASP A 12 4.96 -0.79 -35.65
C ASP A 12 6.19 -1.52 -35.08
N SER A 13 7.38 -1.12 -35.53
CA SER A 13 8.66 -1.61 -35.00
C SER A 13 8.88 -1.15 -33.56
N SER A 14 8.56 0.11 -33.25
CA SER A 14 8.64 0.68 -31.90
C SER A 14 7.68 -0.03 -30.93
N LEU A 15 6.43 -0.28 -31.33
CA LEU A 15 5.44 -0.98 -30.51
C LEU A 15 5.86 -2.43 -30.22
N LYS A 16 6.39 -3.15 -31.22
CA LYS A 16 6.94 -4.50 -31.02
C LYS A 16 8.11 -4.50 -30.04
N MET A 17 9.02 -3.54 -30.17
CA MET A 17 10.16 -3.39 -29.27
C MET A 17 9.73 -3.05 -27.85
N GLN A 18 8.79 -2.10 -27.67
CA GLN A 18 8.24 -1.77 -26.36
C GLN A 18 7.53 -2.96 -25.70
N GLY A 19 6.77 -3.75 -26.48
CA GLY A 19 6.14 -4.97 -25.99
C GLY A 19 7.15 -6.03 -25.53
N TRP A 20 8.24 -6.19 -26.29
CA TRP A 20 9.33 -7.10 -25.93
C TRP A 20 10.09 -6.62 -24.67
N ILE A 21 10.42 -5.32 -24.60
CA ILE A 21 11.07 -4.71 -23.43
C ILE A 21 10.18 -4.89 -22.20
N ARG A 22 8.88 -4.56 -22.28
CA ARG A 22 7.95 -4.77 -21.14
C ARG A 22 7.98 -6.22 -20.65
N LYS A 23 7.93 -7.21 -21.55
CA LYS A 23 8.00 -8.63 -21.17
C LYS A 23 9.32 -9.02 -20.50
N GLN A 24 10.44 -8.38 -20.86
CA GLN A 24 11.74 -8.65 -20.22
C GLN A 24 11.98 -7.86 -18.93
N THR A 25 11.55 -6.59 -18.89
CA THR A 25 11.72 -5.70 -17.74
C THR A 25 10.81 -6.13 -16.58
N PHE A 26 9.59 -6.59 -16.87
CA PHE A 26 8.74 -7.22 -15.87
C PHE A 26 9.09 -8.72 -15.77
N SER A 27 10.22 -9.01 -15.12
CA SER A 27 10.54 -10.38 -14.70
C SER A 27 9.44 -10.90 -13.76
N PRO A 28 8.86 -12.10 -13.97
CA PRO A 28 7.72 -12.62 -13.23
C PRO A 28 7.89 -12.74 -11.70
N GLY A 29 9.10 -12.56 -11.16
CA GLY A 29 9.41 -12.65 -9.73
C GLY A 29 9.49 -11.30 -8.99
N ASN A 30 9.33 -10.16 -9.67
CA ASN A 30 9.47 -8.82 -9.05
C ASN A 30 8.11 -8.17 -8.76
N GLU A 31 7.18 -8.91 -8.13
CA GLU A 31 5.98 -8.28 -7.60
C GLU A 31 6.36 -7.38 -6.42
N LYS A 32 6.01 -6.09 -6.51
CA LYS A 32 6.19 -5.18 -5.38
C LYS A 32 5.21 -5.56 -4.28
N VAL A 33 5.71 -6.22 -3.25
CA VAL A 33 4.94 -6.54 -2.04
C VAL A 33 5.15 -5.47 -0.97
N LEU A 34 4.12 -5.25 -0.15
CA LEU A 34 4.24 -4.39 1.02
C LEU A 34 5.18 -5.04 2.03
N ARG A 35 6.13 -4.27 2.56
CA ARG A 35 7.00 -4.74 3.64
C ARG A 35 6.20 -5.08 4.90
N ARG A 36 6.79 -5.92 5.75
CA ARG A 36 6.30 -6.14 7.13
C ARG A 36 6.65 -4.94 8.03
N PHE A 37 5.92 -4.83 9.14
CA PHE A 37 6.06 -3.80 10.16
C PHE A 37 6.60 -4.40 11.43
N SER A 38 7.60 -3.77 12.05
CA SER A 38 8.11 -4.25 13.32
C SER A 38 7.07 -4.09 14.44
N SER A 39 7.22 -4.88 15.51
CA SER A 39 6.37 -4.75 16.70
C SER A 39 6.30 -3.33 17.27
N TRP A 40 7.38 -2.54 17.14
CA TRP A 40 7.40 -1.15 17.58
C TRP A 40 6.56 -0.25 16.67
N GLU A 41 6.68 -0.40 15.35
CA GLU A 41 5.88 0.38 14.39
C GLU A 41 4.39 0.08 14.55
N VAL A 42 4.03 -1.19 14.74
CA VAL A 42 2.63 -1.57 14.99
C VAL A 42 2.10 -0.92 16.26
N ALA A 43 2.88 -0.93 17.35
CA ALA A 43 2.47 -0.35 18.61
C ALA A 43 2.36 1.18 18.54
N GLU A 44 3.45 1.87 18.22
CA GLU A 44 3.57 3.32 18.38
C GLU A 44 3.00 4.10 17.19
N LEU A 45 3.20 3.61 15.96
CA LEU A 45 2.80 4.35 14.76
C LEU A 45 1.39 3.99 14.29
N ILE A 46 1.00 2.71 14.39
CA ILE A 46 -0.28 2.21 13.84
C ILE A 46 -1.38 2.18 14.90
N PHE A 47 -1.11 1.57 16.06
CA PHE A 47 -2.10 1.48 17.14
C PHE A 47 -2.04 2.66 18.12
N GLN A 48 -0.96 3.44 18.08
CA GLN A 48 -0.72 4.59 18.95
C GLN A 48 -0.81 4.22 20.43
N VAL A 49 -0.14 3.11 20.79
CA VAL A 49 -0.07 2.58 22.14
C VAL A 49 1.38 2.26 22.50
N ASN A 50 1.67 2.30 23.79
CA ASN A 50 2.99 1.95 24.28
C ASN A 50 3.35 0.50 23.91
N GLN A 51 4.60 0.29 23.47
CA GLN A 51 5.12 -1.03 23.09
C GLN A 51 4.91 -2.11 24.17
N ASN A 52 5.04 -1.79 25.46
CA ASN A 52 4.83 -2.76 26.54
C ASN A 52 3.37 -3.19 26.65
N THR A 53 2.42 -2.27 26.46
CA THR A 53 0.99 -2.58 26.43
C THR A 53 0.66 -3.53 25.28
N PHE A 54 1.23 -3.28 24.10
CA PHE A 54 1.04 -4.15 22.94
C PHE A 54 1.62 -5.54 23.16
N ARG A 55 2.86 -5.65 23.68
CA ARG A 55 3.47 -6.95 24.01
C ARG A 55 2.68 -7.72 25.06
N GLY A 56 2.22 -7.05 26.11
CA GLY A 56 1.37 -7.66 27.15
C GLY A 56 0.08 -8.24 26.56
N ARG A 57 -0.52 -7.57 25.58
CA ARG A 57 -1.70 -8.07 24.85
C ARG A 57 -1.42 -9.31 24.02
N LEU A 58 -0.31 -9.33 23.28
CA LEU A 58 0.08 -10.51 22.49
C LEU A 58 0.30 -11.75 23.37
N VAL A 59 0.81 -11.57 24.60
CA VAL A 59 0.99 -12.68 25.56
C VAL A 59 -0.35 -13.10 26.18
N ALA A 60 -1.21 -12.15 26.54
CA ALA A 60 -2.49 -12.42 27.18
C ALA A 60 -3.53 -13.07 26.24
N GLU A 61 -3.41 -12.85 24.92
CA GLU A 61 -4.35 -13.34 23.92
C GLU A 61 -3.63 -14.20 22.86
N PRO A 62 -3.41 -15.51 23.11
CA PRO A 62 -2.70 -16.40 22.18
C PRO A 62 -3.37 -16.57 20.80
N GLY A 63 -4.64 -16.15 20.65
CA GLY A 63 -5.38 -16.18 19.39
C GLY A 63 -5.09 -15.00 18.45
N LEU A 64 -4.20 -14.07 18.85
CA LEU A 64 -3.71 -12.99 17.99
C LEU A 64 -2.55 -13.47 17.10
N PRO A 65 -2.39 -12.89 15.89
CA PRO A 65 -1.23 -13.16 15.05
C PRO A 65 0.09 -12.96 15.80
N GLY A 66 0.97 -13.96 15.75
CA GLY A 66 2.28 -13.93 16.41
C GLY A 66 3.35 -13.15 15.65
N GLY A 67 3.13 -12.91 14.36
CA GLY A 67 4.09 -12.35 13.42
C GLY A 67 5.24 -13.31 13.12
N GLU A 68 6.10 -12.92 12.18
CA GLU A 68 7.37 -13.57 11.92
C GLU A 68 8.40 -13.11 12.96
N ILE A 69 9.19 -14.04 13.48
CA ILE A 69 10.25 -13.78 14.46
C ILE A 69 11.60 -13.94 13.73
N GLU A 70 12.49 -12.97 13.86
CA GLU A 70 13.86 -13.10 13.35
C GLU A 70 14.62 -14.23 14.06
N ALA A 71 15.65 -14.76 13.40
CA ALA A 71 16.43 -15.89 13.92
C ALA A 71 17.08 -15.64 15.29
N ASP A 72 17.31 -14.37 15.66
CA ASP A 72 17.84 -13.97 16.96
C ASP A 72 16.77 -13.85 18.07
N GLY A 73 15.49 -13.99 17.72
CA GLY A 73 14.34 -13.93 18.62
C GLY A 73 13.98 -12.54 19.13
N ARG A 74 14.69 -11.47 18.75
CA ARG A 74 14.55 -10.14 19.36
C ARG A 74 13.41 -9.32 18.76
N GLN A 75 13.19 -9.46 17.47
CA GLN A 75 12.22 -8.65 16.72
C GLN A 75 11.12 -9.49 16.10
N ARG A 76 9.89 -8.97 16.19
CA ARG A 76 8.69 -9.51 15.54
C ARG A 76 8.26 -8.60 14.41
N TRP A 77 7.86 -9.20 13.31
CA TRP A 77 7.46 -8.54 12.07
C TRP A 77 6.07 -8.98 11.63
N PHE A 78 5.19 -8.01 11.40
CA PHE A 78 3.80 -8.25 11.09
C PHE A 78 3.44 -7.81 9.68
N SER A 79 2.65 -8.60 8.97
CA SER A 79 2.03 -8.13 7.72
C SER A 79 0.87 -7.17 8.01
N LEU A 80 0.42 -6.41 7.01
CA LEU A 80 -0.74 -5.53 7.19
C LEU A 80 -2.04 -6.33 7.44
N GLU A 81 -2.13 -7.55 6.90
CA GLU A 81 -3.25 -8.48 7.14
C GLU A 81 -3.33 -8.88 8.61
N GLU A 82 -2.18 -9.25 9.21
CA GLU A 82 -2.09 -9.58 10.63
C GLU A 82 -2.42 -8.38 11.52
N VAL A 83 -1.91 -7.19 11.18
CA VAL A 83 -2.27 -5.94 11.85
C VAL A 83 -3.79 -5.70 11.81
N ASN A 84 -4.42 -5.90 10.65
CA ASN A 84 -5.87 -5.75 10.51
C ASN A 84 -6.66 -6.86 11.23
N GLU A 85 -6.12 -8.06 11.35
CA GLU A 85 -6.71 -9.12 12.16
C GLU A 85 -6.67 -8.76 13.65
N MET A 86 -5.53 -8.25 14.14
CA MET A 86 -5.42 -7.72 15.49
C MET A 86 -6.43 -6.60 15.75
N ARG A 87 -6.64 -5.68 14.79
CA ARG A 87 -7.67 -4.63 14.91
C ARG A 87 -9.09 -5.17 15.13
N ARG A 88 -9.42 -6.31 14.53
CA ARG A 88 -10.76 -6.92 14.64
C ARG A 88 -10.94 -7.67 15.96
N LYS A 89 -9.86 -8.28 16.48
CA LYS A 89 -9.91 -9.14 17.67
C LYS A 89 -9.65 -8.36 18.97
N MET A 90 -8.80 -7.35 18.94
CA MET A 90 -8.35 -6.62 20.12
C MET A 90 -9.09 -5.29 20.32
N LYS A 91 -9.27 -4.92 21.59
CA LYS A 91 -9.61 -3.56 22.02
C LYS A 91 -8.57 -3.07 23.01
N ILE A 92 -8.14 -1.82 22.89
CA ILE A 92 -7.20 -1.21 23.85
C ILE A 92 -7.93 -0.11 24.61
N ASN A 93 -7.83 -0.11 25.94
CA ASN A 93 -8.57 0.81 26.82
C ASN A 93 -10.08 0.86 26.50
N ARG A 94 -10.68 -0.31 26.22
CA ARG A 94 -12.08 -0.50 25.80
C ARG A 94 -12.45 0.16 24.45
N LYS A 95 -11.50 0.79 23.76
CA LYS A 95 -11.69 1.39 22.43
C LYS A 95 -11.38 0.37 21.32
N SER A 96 -12.18 0.42 20.27
CA SER A 96 -11.93 -0.30 19.02
C SER A 96 -10.69 0.26 18.34
N LEU A 97 -9.92 -0.59 17.67
CA LEU A 97 -8.80 -0.18 16.80
C LEU A 97 -9.20 -0.07 15.33
N LEU A 98 -10.48 -0.32 15.02
CA LEU A 98 -11.06 -0.09 13.70
C LEU A 98 -11.68 1.30 13.63
N PRO A 99 -11.53 2.00 12.50
CA PRO A 99 -12.25 3.25 12.28
C PRO A 99 -13.77 3.02 12.21
N GLU A 100 -14.53 4.01 12.68
CA GLU A 100 -15.99 3.96 12.63
C GLU A 100 -16.50 4.19 11.20
N ARG A 101 -17.42 3.34 10.75
CA ARG A 101 -18.13 3.52 9.47
C ARG A 101 -19.61 3.88 9.75
N PRO A 102 -20.00 5.15 9.57
CA PRO A 102 -21.39 5.56 9.75
C PRO A 102 -22.36 4.79 8.85
N LYS A 103 -23.46 4.31 9.43
CA LYS A 103 -24.49 3.55 8.69
C LYS A 103 -25.15 4.43 7.61
N GLY A 104 -25.39 3.85 6.44
CA GLY A 104 -26.09 4.53 5.34
C GLY A 104 -25.33 5.67 4.66
N LYS A 105 -24.06 5.91 4.99
CA LYS A 105 -23.25 6.95 4.35
C LYS A 105 -22.40 6.39 3.20
N ARG A 106 -22.19 7.23 2.19
CA ARG A 106 -21.28 6.93 1.06
C ARG A 106 -19.82 6.99 1.53
N ALA A 107 -18.93 6.35 0.78
CA ALA A 107 -17.49 6.50 0.99
C ALA A 107 -17.07 7.97 0.79
N ILE A 108 -16.11 8.42 1.61
CA ILE A 108 -15.46 9.72 1.42
C ILE A 108 -14.65 9.66 0.12
N ARG A 109 -14.75 10.72 -0.69
CA ARG A 109 -13.96 10.88 -1.92
C ARG A 109 -13.04 12.09 -1.75
N ALA A 110 -11.75 11.86 -1.92
CA ALA A 110 -10.74 12.92 -1.97
C ALA A 110 -10.13 12.93 -3.37
N ALA A 111 -9.97 14.11 -3.94
CA ALA A 111 -9.31 14.31 -5.22
C ALA A 111 -8.04 15.13 -4.99
N VAL A 112 -6.89 14.60 -5.43
CA VAL A 112 -5.61 15.33 -5.39
C VAL A 112 -5.38 15.93 -6.77
N ALA A 113 -5.64 17.22 -6.90
CA ALA A 113 -5.52 17.94 -8.16
C ALA A 113 -4.54 19.11 -8.03
N ASN A 114 -3.74 19.34 -9.06
CA ASN A 114 -2.83 20.47 -9.19
C ASN A 114 -2.51 20.71 -10.68
N PHE A 115 -2.45 21.98 -11.09
CA PHE A 115 -2.32 22.39 -12.48
C PHE A 115 -0.90 22.29 -13.04
N LYS A 116 0.12 22.12 -12.20
CA LYS A 116 1.52 21.98 -12.62
C LYS A 116 1.97 20.51 -12.68
N GLY A 117 2.69 20.15 -13.75
CA GLY A 117 3.42 18.89 -13.85
C GLY A 117 4.53 18.81 -12.79
N GLY A 118 4.73 17.65 -12.18
CA GLY A 118 5.75 17.48 -11.13
C GLY A 118 5.41 18.10 -9.77
N ALA A 119 4.19 18.58 -9.55
CA ALA A 119 3.78 19.21 -8.29
C ALA A 119 3.44 18.20 -7.15
N GLY A 120 3.92 16.96 -7.24
CA GLY A 120 3.76 15.95 -6.19
C GLY A 120 2.37 15.30 -6.07
N LYS A 121 1.47 15.45 -7.06
CA LYS A 121 0.09 14.90 -7.01
C LYS A 121 0.06 13.41 -6.69
N SER A 122 0.76 12.60 -7.48
CA SER A 122 0.77 11.13 -7.34
C SER A 122 1.44 10.72 -6.03
N THR A 123 2.48 11.43 -5.59
CA THR A 123 3.15 11.22 -4.30
C THR A 123 2.19 11.48 -3.13
N VAL A 124 1.47 12.61 -3.15
CA VAL A 124 0.49 12.93 -2.11
C VAL A 124 -0.66 11.92 -2.10
N ALA A 125 -1.19 11.55 -3.27
CA ALA A 125 -2.23 10.53 -3.38
C ALA A 125 -1.78 9.17 -2.83
N LEU A 126 -0.55 8.74 -3.15
CA LEU A 126 0.06 7.51 -2.66
C LEU A 126 0.17 7.53 -1.12
N HIS A 127 0.82 8.54 -0.56
CA HIS A 127 1.03 8.62 0.89
C HIS A 127 -0.27 8.80 1.66
N PHE A 128 -1.22 9.57 1.14
CA PHE A 128 -2.55 9.67 1.73
C PHE A 128 -3.27 8.32 1.77
N ALA A 129 -3.22 7.56 0.68
CA ALA A 129 -3.82 6.24 0.62
C ALA A 129 -3.15 5.25 1.58
N HIS A 130 -1.82 5.25 1.66
CA HIS A 130 -1.07 4.42 2.60
C HIS A 130 -1.37 4.79 4.05
N ALA A 131 -1.38 6.08 4.40
CA ALA A 131 -1.71 6.53 5.75
C ALA A 131 -3.13 6.08 6.14
N ALA A 132 -4.12 6.32 5.28
CA ALA A 132 -5.49 5.89 5.56
C ALA A 132 -5.63 4.36 5.67
N ALA A 133 -4.92 3.59 4.84
CA ALA A 133 -4.91 2.13 4.96
C ALA A 133 -4.24 1.68 6.27
N LEU A 134 -3.14 2.32 6.65
CA LEU A 134 -2.46 2.08 7.91
C LEU A 134 -3.31 2.48 9.11
N ASP A 135 -4.20 3.46 9.02
CA ASP A 135 -5.20 3.80 10.04
C ASP A 135 -6.39 2.81 10.08
N GLY A 136 -6.43 1.83 9.18
CA GLY A 136 -7.43 0.76 9.16
C GLY A 136 -8.62 1.03 8.26
N TYR A 137 -8.57 2.09 7.45
CA TYR A 137 -9.61 2.33 6.44
C TYR A 137 -9.45 1.40 5.24
N ARG A 138 -10.58 1.06 4.62
CA ARG A 138 -10.59 0.46 3.28
C ARG A 138 -10.43 1.57 2.26
N VAL A 139 -9.31 1.56 1.55
CA VAL A 139 -8.95 2.60 0.58
C VAL A 139 -9.01 2.03 -0.84
N LEU A 140 -9.52 2.84 -1.77
CA LEU A 140 -9.44 2.60 -3.21
C LEU A 140 -8.78 3.82 -3.83
N THR A 141 -7.68 3.61 -4.54
CA THR A 141 -7.05 4.63 -5.38
C THR A 141 -7.52 4.46 -6.82
N ILE A 142 -7.75 5.59 -7.49
CA ILE A 142 -8.11 5.62 -8.91
C ILE A 142 -7.12 6.56 -9.59
N ASP A 143 -6.30 6.01 -10.49
CA ASP A 143 -5.30 6.77 -11.23
C ASP A 143 -5.87 7.16 -12.61
N PHE A 144 -6.04 8.46 -12.83
CA PHE A 144 -6.47 9.04 -14.10
C PHE A 144 -5.31 9.75 -14.83
N ASP A 145 -4.07 9.56 -14.40
CA ASP A 145 -2.89 10.10 -15.08
C ASP A 145 -2.43 9.13 -16.19
N PRO A 146 -2.30 9.57 -17.46
CA PRO A 146 -1.77 8.73 -18.54
C PRO A 146 -0.36 8.18 -18.27
N GLN A 147 0.43 8.83 -17.41
CA GLN A 147 1.76 8.35 -17.00
C GLN A 147 1.68 7.21 -15.96
N ALA A 148 0.51 6.99 -15.37
CA ALA A 148 0.21 5.91 -14.44
C ALA A 148 1.21 5.82 -13.26
N THR A 149 1.78 6.95 -12.83
CA THR A 149 2.84 6.95 -11.81
C THR A 149 2.34 6.35 -10.49
N LEU A 150 1.09 6.62 -10.11
CA LEU A 150 0.51 6.04 -8.89
C LEU A 150 0.35 4.53 -9.03
N SER A 151 -0.16 4.04 -10.16
CA SER A 151 -0.28 2.61 -10.44
C SER A 151 1.06 1.87 -10.34
N HIS A 152 2.10 2.39 -10.97
CA HIS A 152 3.45 1.81 -10.90
C HIS A 152 4.03 1.84 -9.48
N SER A 153 3.77 2.89 -8.70
CA SER A 153 4.17 2.96 -7.30
C SER A 153 3.44 1.93 -6.42
N MET A 154 2.19 1.62 -6.75
CA MET A 154 1.38 0.58 -6.08
C MET A 154 1.72 -0.85 -6.50
N GLY A 155 2.69 -1.03 -7.41
CA GLY A 155 3.12 -2.35 -7.86
C GLY A 155 2.33 -2.92 -9.04
N LEU A 156 1.48 -2.12 -9.68
CA LEU A 156 0.76 -2.51 -10.89
C LEU A 156 1.63 -2.22 -12.13
N ALA A 157 1.65 -3.15 -13.08
CA ALA A 157 2.40 -3.08 -14.34
C ALA A 157 1.50 -2.76 -15.55
#